data_AF-A0AA40LBZ8-F1
#
_entry.id   AF-A0AA40LBZ8-F1
#
_cell.length_a   1.000
_cell.length_b   1.000
_cell.length_c   1.000
_cell.angle_alpha   90.00
_cell.angle_beta   90.00
_cell.angle_gamma   90.00
#
_symmetry.space_group_name_H-M   'P 1'
#
loop_
_entity.id
_entity.type
_entity.pdbx_description
1 polymer ?
#
loop_
_entity_poly.entity_id
_entity_poly.type
_entity_poly.pdbx_seq_one_letter_code
_entity_poly.pdbx_strand_id
1 'polypeptide(L)'
;MEVGWHRPPFSRVVHLYRGGRDQAEEQAPEYRGRTELLRGAIAEGRVALRILSVRFSDEGGFTCFFRDHAQQEEAALELQVEDPFHWVGPGALASLAVLPLLLLQLVAGLLFLGLQRRLRGKLRAEIESLHRTFDPHFLRVPCWKVTLFVIVPVLGPLAALVICYNWLHRRLAGQFLEELSKFIPPS
;
A
#
# COMPACT_ATOMS: atom_id res chain seq x y z
N MET A 1 -2.42 -20.82 -40.85
CA MET A 1 -2.92 -20.18 -39.61
C MET A 1 -1.80 -19.96 -38.59
N GLU A 2 -1.70 -18.72 -38.14
CA GLU A 2 -0.88 -18.27 -37.03
C GLU A 2 -1.72 -17.41 -36.10
N VAL A 3 -1.46 -17.52 -34.80
CA VAL A 3 -2.15 -16.75 -33.78
C VAL A 3 -1.12 -16.24 -32.79
N GLY A 4 -1.18 -14.96 -32.44
CA GLY A 4 -0.24 -14.40 -31.48
C GLY A 4 -0.76 -13.21 -30.73
N TRP A 5 -0.03 -12.86 -29.68
CA TRP A 5 -0.25 -11.68 -28.85
C TRP A 5 1.04 -10.89 -28.78
N HIS A 6 0.92 -9.59 -28.94
CA HIS A 6 2.00 -8.66 -28.69
C HIS A 6 1.53 -7.47 -27.85
N ARG A 7 2.49 -6.74 -27.29
CA ARG A 7 2.23 -5.55 -26.48
C ARG A 7 3.03 -4.33 -26.99
N PRO A 8 2.43 -3.12 -26.98
CA PRO A 8 3.15 -1.86 -27.24
C PRO A 8 4.21 -1.56 -26.16
N PRO A 9 5.18 -0.66 -26.40
CA PRO A 9 5.36 0.13 -27.62
C PRO A 9 6.19 -0.55 -28.71
N PHE A 10 6.86 -1.67 -28.42
CA PHE A 10 7.79 -2.34 -29.34
C PHE A 10 7.27 -3.66 -29.93
N SER A 11 5.95 -3.86 -29.95
CA SER A 11 5.31 -5.12 -30.38
C SER A 11 5.97 -6.36 -29.76
N ARG A 12 6.23 -6.31 -28.44
CA ARG A 12 6.87 -7.41 -27.72
C ARG A 12 5.99 -8.64 -27.79
N VAL A 13 6.53 -9.75 -28.30
CA VAL A 13 5.79 -11.00 -28.46
C VAL A 13 5.51 -11.61 -27.09
N VAL A 14 4.24 -11.66 -26.72
CA VAL A 14 3.76 -12.25 -25.47
C VAL A 14 3.57 -13.76 -25.67
N HIS A 15 2.97 -14.15 -26.79
CA HIS A 15 2.76 -15.54 -27.16
C HIS A 15 2.63 -15.67 -28.68
N LEU A 16 3.12 -16.78 -29.25
CA LEU A 16 3.01 -17.06 -30.67
C LEU A 16 2.78 -18.55 -30.90
N TYR A 17 1.74 -18.84 -31.68
CA TYR A 17 1.40 -20.18 -32.15
C TYR A 17 1.43 -20.21 -33.69
N ARG A 18 2.31 -21.04 -34.24
CA ARG A 18 2.56 -21.15 -35.68
C ARG A 18 2.88 -22.60 -36.03
N GLY A 19 2.32 -23.10 -37.12
CA GLY A 19 2.64 -24.45 -37.60
C GLY A 19 2.25 -25.57 -36.63
N GLY A 20 1.16 -25.39 -35.88
CA GLY A 20 0.65 -26.41 -34.97
C GLY A 20 1.35 -26.48 -33.60
N ARG A 21 2.25 -25.55 -33.29
CA ARG A 21 3.01 -25.54 -32.03
C ARG A 21 3.24 -24.13 -31.48
N ASP A 22 3.44 -24.06 -30.17
CA ASP A 22 3.83 -22.83 -29.47
C ASP A 22 5.32 -22.52 -29.76
N GLN A 23 5.62 -21.27 -30.13
CA GLN A 23 6.97 -20.82 -30.51
C GLN A 23 7.64 -20.11 -29.32
N ALA A 24 8.08 -20.89 -28.33
CA ALA A 24 8.66 -20.35 -27.08
C ALA A 24 9.93 -19.50 -27.30
N GLU A 25 10.68 -19.77 -28.37
CA GLU A 25 11.92 -19.04 -28.69
C GLU A 25 11.65 -17.59 -29.14
N GLU A 26 10.53 -17.36 -29.83
CA GLU A 26 10.12 -16.02 -30.30
C GLU A 26 9.46 -15.18 -29.19
N GLN A 27 9.07 -15.79 -28.06
CA GLN A 27 8.48 -15.07 -26.93
C GLN A 27 9.51 -14.20 -26.21
N ALA A 28 9.07 -13.02 -25.78
CA ALA A 28 9.86 -12.15 -24.94
C ALA A 28 10.21 -12.84 -23.60
N PRO A 29 11.43 -12.64 -23.06
CA PRO A 29 11.89 -13.33 -21.86
C PRO A 29 10.94 -13.22 -20.66
N GLU A 30 10.25 -12.08 -20.49
CA GLU A 30 9.29 -11.87 -19.40
C GLU A 30 8.03 -12.76 -19.43
N TYR A 31 7.70 -13.35 -20.59
CA TYR A 31 6.51 -14.19 -20.80
C TYR A 31 6.82 -15.67 -21.04
N ARG A 32 8.10 -16.03 -21.24
CA ARG A 32 8.52 -17.42 -21.45
C ARG A 32 8.12 -18.31 -20.28
N GLY A 33 7.45 -19.42 -20.58
CA GLY A 33 6.97 -20.38 -19.57
C GLY A 33 5.83 -19.87 -18.70
N ARG A 34 5.33 -18.65 -18.93
CA ARG A 34 4.19 -18.06 -18.22
C ARG A 34 2.94 -18.00 -19.09
N THR A 35 2.99 -18.35 -20.37
CA THR A 35 1.86 -18.19 -21.27
C THR A 35 1.39 -19.51 -21.85
N GLU A 36 0.08 -19.66 -21.99
CA GLU A 36 -0.55 -20.85 -22.55
C GLU A 36 -1.73 -20.46 -23.44
N LEU A 37 -1.75 -21.00 -24.65
CA LEU A 37 -2.84 -20.82 -25.59
C LEU A 37 -3.96 -21.82 -25.30
N LEU A 38 -5.14 -21.31 -24.95
CA LEU A 38 -6.35 -22.10 -24.80
C LEU A 38 -6.97 -22.35 -26.17
N ARG A 39 -6.78 -23.57 -26.68
CA ARG A 39 -7.15 -23.99 -28.05
C ARG A 39 -8.48 -24.75 -28.13
N GLY A 40 -9.23 -24.85 -27.04
CA GLY A 40 -10.44 -25.70 -26.96
C GLY A 40 -11.53 -25.39 -27.99
N ALA A 41 -11.62 -24.13 -28.45
CA ALA A 41 -12.58 -23.68 -29.45
C ALA A 41 -11.92 -23.07 -30.70
N ILE A 42 -10.66 -23.44 -30.99
CA ILE A 42 -9.89 -22.87 -32.11
C ILE A 42 -10.56 -23.15 -33.47
N ALA A 43 -11.24 -24.29 -33.62
CA ALA A 43 -12.00 -24.64 -34.82
C ALA A 43 -13.22 -23.72 -35.04
N GLU A 44 -13.74 -23.08 -33.99
CA GLU A 44 -14.79 -22.07 -34.05
C GLU A 44 -14.23 -20.65 -34.21
N GLY A 45 -12.92 -20.51 -34.42
CA GLY A 45 -12.23 -19.21 -34.50
C GLY A 45 -12.04 -18.52 -33.14
N ARG A 46 -12.24 -19.21 -32.02
CA ARG A 46 -12.09 -18.63 -30.68
C ARG A 46 -10.85 -19.16 -30.00
N VAL A 47 -10.07 -18.25 -29.45
CA VAL A 47 -8.84 -18.53 -28.70
C VAL A 47 -8.77 -17.61 -27.49
N ALA A 48 -8.09 -18.06 -26.45
CA ALA A 48 -7.76 -17.21 -25.32
C ALA A 48 -6.32 -17.44 -24.88
N LEU A 49 -5.66 -16.38 -24.43
CA LEU A 49 -4.34 -16.47 -23.85
C LEU A 49 -4.45 -16.51 -22.33
N ARG A 50 -3.89 -17.55 -21.71
CA ARG A 50 -3.73 -17.64 -20.26
C ARG A 50 -2.31 -17.21 -19.88
N ILE A 51 -2.21 -16.20 -19.01
CA ILE A 51 -0.95 -15.79 -18.38
C ILE A 51 -0.92 -16.35 -16.95
N LEU A 52 0.11 -17.12 -16.65
CA LEU A 52 0.40 -17.72 -15.36
C LEU A 52 1.17 -16.72 -14.48
N SER A 53 0.77 -16.66 -13.21
CA SER A 53 1.38 -15.77 -12.21
C SER A 53 1.42 -14.31 -12.69
N VAL A 54 0.24 -13.72 -12.92
CA VAL A 54 0.06 -12.33 -13.35
C VAL A 54 0.75 -11.36 -12.38
N ARG A 55 1.42 -10.35 -12.94
CA ARG A 55 2.18 -9.32 -12.20
C ARG A 55 1.62 -7.95 -12.57
N PHE A 56 1.85 -6.94 -11.72
CA PHE A 56 1.54 -5.55 -12.06
C PHE A 56 2.26 -5.06 -13.32
N SER A 57 3.44 -5.60 -13.65
CA SER A 57 4.14 -5.29 -14.91
C SER A 57 3.40 -5.75 -16.17
N ASP A 58 2.47 -6.70 -16.01
CA ASP A 58 1.66 -7.21 -17.11
C ASP A 58 0.41 -6.33 -17.34
N GLU A 59 0.11 -5.36 -16.49
CA GLU A 59 -1.01 -4.42 -16.67
C GLU A 59 -0.80 -3.54 -17.91
N GLY A 60 -1.89 -3.27 -18.64
CA GLY A 60 -1.93 -2.40 -19.83
C GLY A 60 -2.37 -3.11 -21.11
N GLY A 61 -2.08 -2.48 -22.25
CA GLY A 61 -2.55 -2.93 -23.57
C GLY A 61 -1.88 -4.20 -24.10
N PHE A 62 -2.68 -5.01 -24.80
CA PHE A 62 -2.29 -6.17 -25.59
C PHE A 62 -3.03 -6.12 -26.93
N THR A 63 -2.41 -6.69 -27.95
CA THR A 63 -3.03 -6.89 -29.26
C THR A 63 -2.94 -8.36 -29.61
N CYS A 64 -4.07 -8.99 -29.90
CA CYS A 64 -4.10 -10.31 -30.49
C CYS A 64 -4.23 -10.22 -32.00
N PHE A 65 -3.63 -11.16 -32.72
CA PHE A 65 -3.75 -11.24 -34.16
C PHE A 65 -4.00 -12.67 -34.62
N PHE A 66 -4.74 -12.78 -35.72
CA PHE A 66 -4.92 -13.99 -36.49
C PHE A 66 -4.39 -13.73 -37.89
N ARG A 67 -3.44 -14.58 -38.32
CA ARG A 67 -2.87 -14.51 -39.66
C ARG A 67 -3.11 -15.82 -40.40
N ASP A 68 -3.71 -15.73 -41.56
CA ASP A 68 -3.84 -16.87 -42.47
C ASP A 68 -3.43 -16.48 -43.89
N HIS A 69 -2.40 -17.13 -44.40
CA HIS A 69 -1.73 -16.76 -45.65
C HIS A 69 -1.38 -15.26 -45.70
N ALA A 70 -2.10 -14.49 -46.51
CA ALA A 70 -1.88 -13.05 -46.70
C ALA A 70 -2.85 -12.16 -45.91
N GLN A 71 -3.86 -12.73 -45.25
CA GLN A 71 -4.84 -11.99 -44.47
C GLN A 71 -4.44 -11.96 -43.00
N GLN A 72 -4.53 -10.78 -42.38
CA GLN A 72 -4.25 -10.57 -40.97
C GLN A 72 -5.33 -9.68 -40.38
N GLU A 73 -5.90 -10.13 -39.26
CA GLU A 73 -6.88 -9.40 -38.46
C GLU A 73 -6.34 -9.25 -37.05
N GLU A 74 -6.57 -8.09 -36.43
CA GLU A 74 -6.07 -7.75 -35.11
C GLU A 74 -7.18 -7.21 -34.22
N ALA A 75 -7.07 -7.46 -32.91
CA ALA A 75 -7.93 -6.84 -31.91
C ALA A 75 -7.11 -6.42 -30.69
N ALA A 76 -7.36 -5.20 -30.22
CA ALA A 76 -6.74 -4.66 -29.03
C ALA A 76 -7.59 -4.98 -27.78
N LEU A 77 -6.91 -5.26 -26.68
CA LEU A 77 -7.50 -5.52 -25.37
C LEU A 77 -6.63 -4.91 -24.27
N GLU A 78 -7.24 -4.61 -23.14
CA GLU A 78 -6.56 -4.00 -21.99
C GLU A 78 -6.67 -4.93 -20.78
N LEU A 79 -5.53 -5.25 -20.18
CA LEU A 79 -5.44 -6.07 -18.98
C LEU A 79 -5.28 -5.15 -17.76
N GLN A 80 -6.22 -5.23 -16.83
CA GLN A 80 -6.19 -4.51 -15.55
C GLN A 80 -5.85 -5.50 -14.43
N VAL A 81 -4.86 -5.16 -13.59
CA VAL A 81 -4.39 -6.03 -12.50
C VAL A 81 -4.76 -5.37 -11.17
N GLU A 82 -5.68 -5.98 -10.42
CA GLU A 82 -6.10 -5.43 -9.14
C GLU A 82 -5.04 -5.64 -8.05
N ASP A 83 -4.76 -4.58 -7.28
CA ASP A 83 -3.92 -4.66 -6.09
C ASP A 83 -4.75 -5.03 -4.85
N PRO A 84 -4.56 -6.23 -4.26
CA PRO A 84 -5.26 -6.63 -3.04
C PRO A 84 -4.92 -5.75 -1.82
N PHE A 85 -3.85 -4.96 -1.88
CA PHE A 85 -3.36 -4.08 -0.80
C PHE A 85 -3.60 -2.59 -1.05
N HIS A 86 -4.43 -2.21 -2.04
CA HIS A 86 -4.73 -0.78 -2.31
C HIS A 86 -5.29 -0.02 -1.09
N TRP A 87 -5.86 -0.72 -0.10
CA TRP A 87 -6.36 -0.15 1.16
C TRP A 87 -5.27 0.12 2.21
N VAL A 88 -4.06 -0.44 2.05
CA VAL A 88 -2.91 -0.23 2.94
C VAL A 88 -2.20 1.07 2.57
N GLY A 89 -2.92 2.18 2.72
CA GLY A 89 -2.36 3.52 2.48
C GLY A 89 -1.56 4.04 3.68
N PRO A 90 -0.78 5.13 3.50
CA PRO A 90 -0.09 5.82 4.59
C PRO A 90 -1.03 6.21 5.74
N GLY A 91 -2.27 6.59 5.40
CA GLY A 91 -3.32 6.90 6.38
C GLY A 91 -3.75 5.68 7.21
N ALA A 92 -3.93 4.52 6.57
CA ALA A 92 -4.30 3.28 7.26
C ALA A 92 -3.20 2.83 8.23
N LEU A 93 -1.93 2.94 7.82
CA LEU A 93 -0.77 2.66 8.68
C LEU A 93 -0.67 3.64 9.86
N ALA A 94 -0.91 4.94 9.62
CA ALA A 94 -0.94 5.94 10.68
C ALA A 94 -2.08 5.66 11.67
N SER A 95 -3.28 5.30 11.19
CA SER A 95 -4.41 4.93 12.04
C SER A 95 -4.10 3.72 12.91
N LEU A 96 -3.47 2.68 12.35
CA LEU A 96 -3.06 1.48 13.10
C LEU A 96 -2.05 1.78 14.20
N ALA A 97 -1.22 2.81 14.06
CA ALA A 97 -0.27 3.22 15.10
C ALA A 97 -0.87 4.18 16.13
N VAL A 98 -1.71 5.14 15.70
CA VAL A 98 -2.24 6.20 16.57
C VAL A 98 -3.36 5.70 17.48
N LEU A 99 -4.27 4.89 16.97
CA LEU A 99 -5.38 4.33 17.77
C LEU A 99 -4.92 3.58 19.03
N PRO A 100 -3.98 2.62 18.96
CA PRO A 100 -3.53 1.92 20.16
C PRO A 100 -2.76 2.84 21.12
N LEU A 101 -2.02 3.83 20.60
CA LEU A 101 -1.34 4.83 21.45
C LEU A 101 -2.35 5.68 22.23
N LEU A 102 -3.41 6.12 21.55
CA LEU A 102 -4.48 6.93 22.15
C LEU A 102 -5.29 6.10 23.17
N LEU A 103 -5.56 4.84 22.85
CA LEU A 103 -6.20 3.91 23.78
C LEU A 103 -5.33 3.68 25.03
N LEU A 104 -4.02 3.47 24.86
CA LEU A 104 -3.08 3.31 25.96
C LEU A 104 -3.06 4.55 26.87
N GLN A 105 -3.09 5.75 26.29
CA GLN A 105 -3.15 7.00 27.03
C GLN A 105 -4.45 7.16 27.81
N LEU A 106 -5.59 6.83 27.21
CA LEU A 106 -6.88 6.84 27.90
C LEU A 106 -6.91 5.86 29.07
N VAL A 107 -6.39 4.64 28.87
CA VAL A 107 -6.30 3.61 29.93
C VAL A 107 -5.39 4.08 31.06
N ALA A 108 -4.19 4.58 30.74
CA ALA A 108 -3.27 5.12 31.74
C ALA A 108 -3.86 6.29 32.52
N GLY A 109 -4.57 7.20 31.83
CA GLY A 109 -5.28 8.33 32.44
C GLY A 109 -6.38 7.88 33.40
N LEU A 110 -7.20 6.90 33.01
CA LEU A 110 -8.24 6.32 33.86
C LEU A 110 -7.66 5.60 35.08
N LEU A 111 -6.60 4.81 34.90
CA LEU A 111 -5.89 4.15 36.00
C LEU A 111 -5.32 5.17 36.99
N PHE A 112 -4.67 6.23 36.48
CA PHE A 112 -4.15 7.30 37.32
C PHE A 112 -5.26 8.02 38.08
N LEU A 113 -6.39 8.33 37.43
CA LEU A 113 -7.55 8.96 38.07
C LEU A 113 -8.15 8.04 39.15
N GLY A 114 -8.24 6.74 38.88
CA GLY A 114 -8.70 5.73 39.83
C GLY A 114 -7.75 5.60 41.04
N LEU A 115 -6.45 5.59 40.80
CA LEU A 115 -5.43 5.58 41.84
C LEU A 115 -5.50 6.85 42.68
N GLN A 116 -5.62 8.02 42.04
CA GLN A 116 -5.81 9.30 42.72
C GLN A 116 -7.08 9.33 43.57
N ARG A 117 -8.19 8.74 43.09
CA ARG A 117 -9.44 8.62 43.87
C ARG A 117 -9.29 7.65 45.03
N ARG A 118 -8.65 6.49 44.83
CA ARG A 118 -8.37 5.53 45.92
C ARG A 118 -7.46 6.15 46.97
N LEU A 119 -6.38 6.80 46.55
CA LEU A 119 -5.46 7.51 47.43
C LEU A 119 -6.17 8.65 48.12
N ARG A 120 -6.98 9.49 47.44
CA ARG A 120 -7.80 10.51 48.10
C ARG A 120 -8.86 9.93 49.04
N GLY A 121 -9.39 8.74 48.78
CA GLY A 121 -10.34 8.06 49.66
C GLY A 121 -9.67 7.51 50.92
N LYS A 122 -8.53 6.81 50.76
CA LYS A 122 -7.69 6.35 51.87
C LYS A 122 -7.15 7.51 52.69
N LEU A 123 -6.62 8.53 52.00
CA LEU A 123 -6.14 9.76 52.60
C LEU A 123 -7.28 10.56 53.22
N ARG A 124 -8.52 10.54 52.71
CA ARG A 124 -9.67 11.13 53.43
C ARG A 124 -9.99 10.38 54.71
N ALA A 125 -9.98 9.05 54.70
CA ALA A 125 -10.24 8.25 55.90
C ALA A 125 -9.16 8.47 56.97
N GLU A 126 -7.89 8.58 56.58
CA GLU A 126 -6.79 8.98 57.47
C GLU A 126 -6.83 10.47 57.84
N ILE A 127 -7.19 11.37 56.91
CA ILE A 127 -7.33 12.82 57.16
C ILE A 127 -8.51 13.08 58.08
N GLU A 128 -9.64 12.37 58.04
CA GLU A 128 -10.75 12.55 58.99
C GLU A 128 -10.28 12.29 60.43
N SER A 129 -9.34 11.36 60.60
CA SER A 129 -8.61 11.13 61.85
C SER A 129 -7.54 12.20 62.16
N LEU A 130 -7.01 12.90 61.15
CA LEU A 130 -5.97 13.93 61.24
C LEU A 130 -6.49 15.37 61.07
N HIS A 131 -7.81 15.57 60.92
CA HIS A 131 -8.44 16.82 60.50
C HIS A 131 -8.47 17.87 61.63
N ARG A 132 -7.91 17.56 62.80
CA ARG A 132 -7.66 18.57 63.83
C ARG A 132 -6.46 19.46 63.54
N THR A 133 -5.59 19.15 62.58
CA THR A 133 -4.27 19.84 62.56
C THR A 133 -3.68 20.27 61.22
N PHE A 134 -4.23 20.00 60.03
CA PHE A 134 -3.52 20.40 58.79
C PHE A 134 -4.36 20.96 57.62
N ASP A 135 -3.78 21.99 56.99
CA ASP A 135 -4.31 22.96 56.02
C ASP A 135 -4.35 22.41 54.56
N PRO A 136 -5.36 22.74 53.71
CA PRO A 136 -5.67 22.01 52.47
C PRO A 136 -4.81 22.38 51.25
N HIS A 137 -3.66 23.03 51.42
CA HIS A 137 -2.88 23.59 50.31
C HIS A 137 -2.04 22.56 49.50
N PHE A 138 -1.85 21.33 49.98
CA PHE A 138 -0.77 20.46 49.47
C PHE A 138 -1.11 19.57 48.26
N LEU A 139 -2.37 19.48 47.81
CA LEU A 139 -2.82 18.45 46.85
C LEU A 139 -3.44 18.98 45.54
N ARG A 140 -3.06 20.18 45.12
CA ARG A 140 -3.53 20.74 43.84
C ARG A 140 -2.47 20.55 42.76
N VAL A 141 -2.36 19.32 42.23
CA VAL A 141 -1.65 19.12 40.94
C VAL A 141 -2.46 19.90 39.89
N PRO A 142 -1.91 20.96 39.29
CA PRO A 142 -2.68 21.81 38.40
C PRO A 142 -3.11 21.04 37.16
N CYS A 143 -4.38 21.13 36.75
CA CYS A 143 -4.91 20.38 35.62
C CYS A 143 -4.11 20.59 34.32
N TRP A 144 -3.49 21.78 34.14
CA TRP A 144 -2.65 22.08 32.98
C TRP A 144 -1.39 21.21 32.87
N LYS A 145 -0.84 20.71 33.99
CA LYS A 145 0.32 19.82 33.98
C LYS A 145 -0.03 18.45 33.38
N VAL A 146 -1.25 17.95 33.62
CA VAL A 146 -1.75 16.71 33.01
C VAL A 146 -1.96 16.90 31.51
N THR A 147 -2.50 18.06 31.10
CA THR A 147 -2.65 18.42 29.68
C THR A 147 -1.29 18.47 28.97
N LEU A 148 -0.27 19.03 29.62
CA LEU A 148 1.10 19.12 29.09
C LEU A 148 1.74 17.73 28.89
N PHE A 149 1.51 16.79 29.83
CA PHE A 149 2.03 15.42 29.75
C PHE A 149 1.35 14.54 28.70
N VAL A 150 0.13 14.89 28.27
CA VAL A 150 -0.60 14.12 27.23
C VAL A 150 -0.40 14.72 25.84
N ILE A 151 -0.39 16.05 25.72
CA ILE A 151 -0.32 16.73 24.42
C ILE A 151 1.09 16.68 23.82
N VAL A 152 2.12 16.90 24.64
CA VAL A 152 3.51 17.02 24.16
C VAL A 152 4.05 15.71 23.56
N PRO A 153 3.81 14.52 24.14
CA PRO A 153 4.29 13.25 23.56
C PRO A 153 3.50 12.78 22.34
N VAL A 154 2.33 13.36 22.04
CA VAL A 154 1.52 13.01 20.86
C VAL A 154 1.83 13.93 19.68
N LEU A 155 1.95 15.23 19.94
CA LEU A 155 2.24 16.21 18.89
C LEU A 155 3.66 16.04 18.33
N GLY A 156 4.64 15.68 19.16
CA GLY A 156 6.04 15.49 18.73
C GLY A 156 6.19 14.40 17.65
N PRO A 157 5.76 13.15 17.92
CA PRO A 157 5.84 12.06 16.95
C PRO A 157 5.01 12.31 15.69
N LEU A 158 3.82 12.93 15.82
CA LEU A 158 2.98 13.27 14.66
C LEU A 158 3.67 14.31 13.77
N ALA A 159 4.25 15.35 14.35
CA ALA A 159 5.02 16.34 13.59
C ALA A 159 6.26 15.71 12.93
N ALA A 160 6.98 14.85 13.64
CA ALA A 160 8.13 14.13 13.09
C ALA A 160 7.75 13.21 11.93
N LEU A 161 6.63 12.49 12.04
CA LEU A 161 6.10 11.64 10.97
C LEU A 161 5.71 12.46 9.73
N VAL A 162 5.03 13.59 9.91
CA VAL A 162 4.65 14.48 8.79
C VAL A 162 5.89 15.06 8.10
N ILE A 163 6.91 15.47 8.87
CA ILE A 163 8.18 15.97 8.32
C ILE A 163 8.92 14.85 7.57
N CYS A 164 9.01 13.65 8.16
CA CYS A 164 9.68 12.51 7.55
C CYS A 164 8.97 12.05 6.27
N TYR A 165 7.64 12.04 6.28
CA TYR A 165 6.82 11.76 5.11
C TYR A 165 7.06 12.78 3.98
N ASN A 166 6.98 14.08 4.28
CA ASN A 166 7.22 15.12 3.28
C ASN A 166 8.64 15.07 2.71
N TRP A 167 9.63 14.73 3.55
CA TRP A 167 11.01 14.55 3.10
C TRP A 167 11.18 13.33 2.19
N LEU A 168 10.62 12.18 2.59
CA LEU A 168 10.69 10.94 1.81
C LEU A 168 9.99 11.09 0.46
N HIS A 169 8.82 11.73 0.44
CA HIS A 169 8.05 11.95 -0.78
C HIS A 169 8.78 12.89 -1.75
N ARG A 170 9.41 13.96 -1.26
CA ARG A 170 10.26 14.83 -2.10
C ARG A 170 11.50 14.11 -2.64
N ARG A 171 12.11 13.24 -1.83
CA ARG A 171 13.29 12.47 -2.26
C ARG A 171 12.93 11.44 -3.34
N LEU A 172 11.82 10.73 -3.16
CA LEU A 172 11.31 9.78 -4.16
C LEU A 172 10.94 10.50 -5.47
N ALA A 173 10.30 11.69 -5.39
CA ALA A 173 10.02 12.51 -6.56
C ALA A 173 11.30 12.96 -7.28
N GLY A 174 12.35 13.31 -6.55
CA GLY A 174 13.66 13.65 -7.11
C GLY A 174 14.34 12.48 -7.82
N GLN A 175 14.38 11.30 -7.18
CA GLN A 175 14.95 10.09 -7.79
C GLN A 175 14.17 9.63 -9.03
N PHE A 176 12.85 9.80 -9.02
CA PHE A 176 12.01 9.48 -10.17
C PHE A 176 12.28 10.42 -11.36
N LEU A 177 12.46 11.72 -11.11
CA LEU A 177 12.85 12.69 -12.15
C LEU A 177 14.24 12.42 -12.72
N GLU A 178 15.18 11.99 -11.89
CA GLU A 178 16.55 11.65 -12.29
C GLU A 178 16.62 10.33 -13.09
N GLU A 179 15.78 9.35 -12.78
CA GLU A 179 15.65 8.16 -13.62
C GLU A 179 14.98 8.50 -14.95
N LEU A 180 13.91 9.29 -14.96
CA LEU A 180 13.26 9.73 -16.21
C LEU A 180 14.21 10.48 -17.15
N SER A 181 15.12 11.31 -16.61
CA SER A 181 16.08 12.05 -17.44
C SER A 181 17.11 11.16 -18.13
N LYS A 182 17.38 9.95 -17.60
CA LYS A 182 18.27 8.96 -18.26
C LYS A 182 17.63 8.29 -19.47
N PHE A 183 16.30 8.28 -19.55
CA PHE A 183 15.55 7.67 -20.66
C PHE A 183 15.17 8.67 -21.77
N ILE A 184 15.38 9.98 -21.55
CA ILE A 184 15.16 11.02 -22.56
C ILE A 184 16.52 11.30 -23.24
N PRO A 185 16.71 10.99 -24.53
CA PRO A 185 17.95 11.33 -25.23
C PRO A 185 18.09 12.86 -25.35
N PRO A 186 19.32 13.40 -25.27
CA PRO A 186 19.53 14.83 -25.48
C PRO A 186 19.14 15.20 -26.91
N SER A 187 18.33 16.26 -27.04
CA SER A 187 17.95 16.89 -28.30
C SER A 187 19.12 17.63 -28.95
#